data_AF-A0A218XR83-F1
#
_entry.id   AF-A0A218XR83-F1
#
_cell.length_a   1.000
_cell.length_b   1.000
_cell.length_c   1.000
_cell.angle_alpha   90.00
_cell.angle_beta   90.00
_cell.angle_gamma   90.00
#
_symmetry.space_group_name_H-M   'P 1'
#
loop_
_entity.id
_entity.type
_entity.pdbx_description
1 polymer ?
#
loop_
_entity_poly.entity_id
_entity_poly.type
_entity_poly.pdbx_seq_one_letter_code
_entity_poly.pdbx_strand_id
1 'polypeptide(L)'
;MEASAFPLTCTTRLTISPPLSAQRRILLLPTSRSTSALVLRRSMSKDEPLIDGLPKEYYDDEWQARQREKTKELHRLRQEEEEEEERKVEEYREIGMRLKGYPEEDVRKARKLVSSLIRAAEEVEEKIEEAAERGELTELLLMVIWNRLDLARRDDEKDAVRSLDLLYRRVETEILKREASPAMRLLNDLLNMHDGFDNEGWLKECKKHMVETFPREDPFSILVPAGFDLDKHEGPLRPPLEADNALLRVDFVREVDALLQEVRYEQDLLQSAQGLDAESVASRLKQQEKQRTIHQVEALLDLAINLQW
;
A
#
# COMPACT_ATOMS: atom_id res chain seq x y z
N MET A 1 14.97 17.97 48.99
CA MET A 1 14.29 19.06 48.26
C MET A 1 14.05 18.57 46.84
N GLU A 2 12.87 18.48 46.28
CA GLU A 2 11.50 18.39 46.78
C GLU A 2 10.72 17.90 45.55
N ALA A 3 9.85 16.91 45.75
CA ALA A 3 8.98 16.41 44.70
C ALA A 3 7.96 17.50 44.34
N SER A 4 7.76 17.75 43.05
CA SER A 4 6.61 18.51 42.56
C SER A 4 5.79 17.60 41.65
N ALA A 5 4.88 16.87 42.29
CA ALA A 5 3.68 16.37 41.66
C ALA A 5 2.73 17.55 41.44
N PHE A 6 2.20 17.69 40.22
CA PHE A 6 0.95 18.40 40.00
C PHE A 6 -0.02 17.48 39.26
N PRO A 7 -1.17 17.16 39.89
CA PRO A 7 -2.25 16.39 39.30
C PRO A 7 -3.20 17.32 38.53
N LEU A 8 -3.69 16.88 37.38
CA LEU A 8 -4.87 17.48 36.76
C LEU A 8 -5.92 16.40 36.53
N THR A 9 -6.81 16.32 37.51
CA THR A 9 -8.18 15.84 37.38
C THR A 9 -8.91 16.61 36.28
N CYS A 10 -9.61 15.89 35.41
CA CYS A 10 -10.94 16.30 34.91
C CYS A 10 -11.63 15.11 34.23
N THR A 11 -12.49 14.47 35.02
CA THR A 11 -13.62 13.65 34.57
C THR A 11 -14.60 14.53 33.80
N THR A 12 -15.01 14.12 32.60
CA THR A 12 -16.28 14.59 32.02
C THR A 12 -17.03 13.42 31.42
N ARG A 13 -18.11 13.06 32.12
CA ARG A 13 -19.13 12.09 31.72
C ARG A 13 -19.83 12.60 30.46
N LEU A 14 -19.93 11.77 29.43
CA LEU A 14 -20.84 11.99 28.32
C LEU A 14 -22.28 11.81 28.83
N THR A 15 -22.94 12.92 29.13
CA THR A 15 -24.39 12.97 29.37
C THR A 15 -25.12 12.92 28.04
N ILE A 16 -25.79 11.79 27.79
CA ILE A 16 -26.83 11.60 26.78
C ILE A 16 -28.00 12.53 27.13
N SER A 17 -28.43 13.38 26.20
CA SER A 17 -29.68 14.14 26.27
C SER A 17 -30.61 13.73 25.11
N PRO A 18 -31.93 13.61 25.34
CA PRO A 18 -32.89 13.11 24.35
C PRO A 18 -33.40 14.22 23.41
N PRO A 19 -34.05 13.88 22.27
CA PRO A 19 -34.56 14.89 21.34
C PRO A 19 -35.89 15.46 21.83
N LEU A 20 -35.96 16.79 21.93
CA LEU A 20 -37.21 17.52 22.15
C LEU A 20 -37.90 17.78 20.81
N SER A 21 -39.07 17.17 20.63
CA SER A 21 -40.02 17.46 19.57
C SER A 21 -40.59 18.87 19.74
N ALA A 22 -40.37 19.75 18.76
CA ALA A 22 -41.11 21.00 18.64
C ALA A 22 -41.99 20.95 17.39
N GLN A 23 -43.28 20.71 17.62
CA GLN A 23 -44.35 20.84 16.64
C GLN A 23 -44.41 22.27 16.10
N ARG A 24 -44.02 22.48 14.83
CA ARG A 24 -44.39 23.69 14.10
C ARG A 24 -45.77 23.51 13.49
N ARG A 25 -46.74 24.24 14.03
CA ARG A 25 -48.08 24.39 13.43
C ARG A 25 -47.94 25.05 12.05
N ILE A 26 -48.35 24.30 11.03
CA ILE A 26 -48.55 24.79 9.68
C ILE A 26 -49.88 25.55 9.67
N LEU A 27 -49.83 26.86 9.47
CA LEU A 27 -51.01 27.64 9.06
C LEU A 27 -51.04 27.69 7.54
N LEU A 28 -51.95 26.90 6.98
CA LEU A 28 -52.40 26.97 5.60
C LEU A 28 -53.26 28.24 5.42
N LEU A 29 -52.92 29.08 4.44
CA LEU A 29 -53.86 30.03 3.83
C LEU A 29 -53.78 29.88 2.30
N PRO A 30 -54.91 30.07 1.60
CA PRO A 30 -55.21 29.34 0.38
C PRO A 30 -54.68 29.99 -0.89
N THR A 31 -54.56 29.11 -1.87
CA THR A 31 -54.23 29.33 -3.27
C THR A 31 -55.26 30.24 -3.94
N SER A 32 -54.82 31.34 -4.54
CA SER A 32 -55.57 32.03 -5.59
C SER A 32 -54.70 32.20 -6.84
N ARG A 33 -54.97 31.30 -7.80
CA ARG A 33 -54.99 31.49 -9.26
C ARG A 33 -53.88 32.34 -9.90
N SER A 34 -52.98 31.61 -10.56
CA SER A 34 -52.55 31.78 -11.96
C SER A 34 -53.04 33.02 -12.69
N THR A 35 -52.09 33.89 -13.03
CA THR A 35 -52.08 34.65 -14.29
C THR A 35 -50.64 34.69 -14.82
N SER A 36 -50.48 34.08 -15.99
CA SER A 36 -49.42 34.24 -17.00
C SER A 36 -48.30 35.23 -16.67
N ALA A 37 -47.09 34.70 -16.46
CA ALA A 37 -45.86 35.47 -16.52
C ALA A 37 -45.61 35.96 -17.97
N LEU A 38 -46.16 37.13 -18.29
CA LEU A 38 -45.69 37.93 -19.40
C LEU A 38 -44.32 38.50 -18.99
N VAL A 39 -43.27 38.06 -19.69
CA VAL A 39 -41.95 38.68 -19.65
C VAL A 39 -42.09 40.13 -20.12
N LEU A 40 -42.30 41.05 -19.19
CA LEU A 40 -42.27 42.48 -19.46
C LEU A 40 -40.81 42.89 -19.68
N ARG A 41 -40.43 43.00 -20.96
CA ARG A 41 -39.31 43.87 -21.37
C ARG A 41 -39.66 45.29 -20.96
N ARG A 42 -39.10 45.76 -19.84
CA ARG A 42 -39.24 47.14 -19.38
C ARG A 42 -38.39 48.04 -20.29
N SER A 43 -39.02 48.68 -21.27
CA SER A 43 -38.44 49.83 -21.97
C SER A 43 -38.53 51.04 -21.05
N MET A 44 -37.39 51.59 -20.64
CA MET A 44 -37.32 52.81 -19.82
C MET A 44 -37.88 54.00 -20.61
N SER A 45 -39.05 54.49 -20.22
CA SER A 45 -39.50 55.85 -20.56
C SER A 45 -38.76 56.84 -19.65
N LYS A 46 -38.26 57.94 -20.23
CA LYS A 46 -37.31 58.91 -19.65
C LYS A 46 -37.76 59.67 -18.39
N ASP A 47 -38.95 59.43 -17.85
CA ASP A 47 -39.50 60.16 -16.72
C ASP A 47 -40.09 59.17 -15.69
N GLU A 48 -39.23 58.52 -14.91
CA GLU A 48 -39.64 57.92 -13.63
C GLU A 48 -39.08 58.77 -12.48
N PRO A 49 -39.90 59.15 -11.48
CA PRO A 49 -39.44 59.95 -10.36
C PRO A 49 -38.36 59.20 -9.59
N LEU A 50 -37.22 59.86 -9.34
CA LEU A 50 -36.17 59.33 -8.47
C LEU A 50 -36.82 58.90 -7.14
N ILE A 51 -36.73 57.62 -6.84
CA ILE A 51 -37.10 57.06 -5.55
C ILE A 51 -36.13 57.66 -4.53
N ASP A 52 -36.66 58.50 -3.65
CA ASP A 52 -35.91 59.26 -2.66
C ASP A 52 -35.26 58.31 -1.63
N GLY A 53 -33.94 58.39 -1.48
CA GLY A 53 -33.15 57.56 -0.57
C GLY A 53 -32.24 56.48 -1.20
N LEU A 54 -32.24 56.29 -2.52
CA LEU A 54 -31.28 55.40 -3.19
C LEU A 54 -30.03 56.16 -3.67
N PRO A 55 -28.82 55.57 -3.55
CA PRO A 55 -27.57 56.17 -4.05
C PRO A 55 -27.67 56.54 -5.54
N LYS A 56 -27.05 57.65 -5.96
CA LYS A 56 -27.11 58.18 -7.33
C LYS A 56 -26.58 57.17 -8.37
N GLU A 57 -25.66 56.33 -7.93
CA GLU A 57 -25.03 55.23 -8.65
C GLU A 57 -26.02 54.13 -9.02
N TYR A 58 -27.16 54.02 -8.32
CA TYR A 58 -28.20 53.05 -8.64
C TYR A 58 -28.91 53.36 -9.97
N TYR A 59 -28.95 54.61 -10.41
CA TYR A 59 -29.57 54.99 -11.69
C TYR A 59 -28.58 54.97 -12.86
N ASP A 60 -27.32 54.64 -12.61
CA ASP A 60 -26.32 54.43 -13.65
C ASP A 60 -26.45 52.99 -14.19
N ASP A 61 -26.89 52.87 -15.44
CA ASP A 61 -27.07 51.59 -16.12
C ASP A 61 -25.76 50.79 -16.18
N GLU A 62 -24.61 51.47 -16.31
CA GLU A 62 -23.30 50.81 -16.28
C GLU A 62 -22.97 50.27 -14.88
N TRP A 63 -23.32 51.01 -13.84
CA TRP A 63 -23.13 50.56 -12.47
C TRP A 63 -24.02 49.36 -12.15
N GLN A 64 -25.30 49.38 -12.55
CA GLN A 64 -26.21 48.24 -12.40
C GLN A 64 -25.73 47.01 -13.18
N ALA A 65 -25.24 47.21 -14.41
CA ALA A 65 -24.66 46.14 -15.22
C ALA A 65 -23.45 45.51 -14.52
N ARG A 66 -22.53 46.32 -14.00
CA ARG A 66 -21.36 45.85 -13.22
C ARG A 66 -21.77 45.09 -11.96
N GLN A 67 -22.83 45.49 -11.26
CA GLN A 67 -23.33 44.74 -10.09
C GLN A 67 -23.94 43.38 -10.48
N ARG A 68 -24.67 43.32 -11.60
CA ARG A 68 -25.21 42.06 -12.14
C ARG A 68 -24.08 41.13 -12.58
N GLU A 69 -23.05 41.66 -13.23
CA GLU A 69 -21.85 40.90 -13.61
C GLU A 69 -21.12 40.37 -12.40
N LYS A 70 -20.84 41.20 -11.38
CA LYS A 70 -20.24 40.75 -10.11
C LYS A 70 -21.03 39.64 -9.42
N THR A 71 -22.36 39.73 -9.44
CA THR A 71 -23.22 38.70 -8.83
C THR A 71 -23.14 37.38 -9.61
N LYS A 72 -23.10 37.45 -10.95
CA LYS A 72 -22.91 36.28 -11.83
C LYS A 72 -21.54 35.65 -11.67
N GLU A 73 -20.48 36.47 -11.58
CA GLU A 73 -19.12 35.98 -11.33
C GLU A 73 -19.01 35.29 -9.97
N LEU A 74 -19.57 35.87 -8.92
CA LEU A 74 -19.59 35.28 -7.58
C LEU A 74 -20.42 33.97 -7.56
N HIS A 75 -21.52 33.90 -8.33
CA HIS A 75 -22.26 32.65 -8.48
C HIS A 75 -21.46 31.60 -9.25
N ARG A 76 -20.74 32.00 -10.31
CA ARG A 76 -19.88 31.10 -11.07
C ARG A 76 -18.75 30.53 -10.21
N LEU A 77 -18.08 31.39 -9.43
CA LEU A 77 -17.04 30.96 -8.49
C LEU A 77 -17.58 30.00 -7.43
N ARG A 78 -18.78 30.25 -6.90
CA ARG A 78 -19.43 29.32 -5.96
C ARG A 78 -19.74 27.97 -6.61
N GLN A 79 -20.22 27.97 -7.86
CA GLN A 79 -20.46 26.72 -8.59
C GLN A 79 -19.16 25.96 -8.87
N GLU A 80 -18.09 26.66 -9.27
CA GLU A 80 -16.77 26.06 -9.48
C GLU A 80 -16.23 25.44 -8.17
N GLU A 81 -16.40 26.13 -7.03
CA GLU A 81 -16.02 25.63 -5.69
C GLU A 81 -16.87 24.42 -5.27
N GLU A 82 -18.19 24.48 -5.46
CA GLU A 82 -19.11 23.35 -5.20
C GLU A 82 -18.74 22.12 -6.06
N GLU A 83 -18.42 22.31 -7.34
CA GLU A 83 -17.96 21.24 -8.23
C GLU A 83 -16.60 20.66 -7.80
N GLU A 84 -15.69 21.48 -7.29
CA GLU A 84 -14.42 21.00 -6.70
C GLU A 84 -14.64 20.20 -5.41
N GLU A 85 -15.55 20.65 -4.55
CA GLU A 85 -15.93 19.92 -3.34
C GLU A 85 -16.62 18.60 -3.67
N GLU A 86 -17.55 18.59 -4.62
CA GLU A 86 -18.22 17.38 -5.10
C GLU A 86 -17.23 16.38 -5.68
N ARG A 87 -16.25 16.84 -6.48
CA ARG A 87 -15.16 15.99 -6.99
C ARG A 87 -14.36 15.36 -5.87
N LYS A 88 -13.97 16.14 -4.85
CA LYS A 88 -13.26 15.62 -3.68
C LYS A 88 -14.10 14.56 -2.95
N VAL A 89 -15.37 14.86 -2.68
CA VAL A 89 -16.29 13.92 -1.99
C VAL A 89 -16.43 12.60 -2.76
N GLU A 90 -16.57 12.66 -4.09
CA GLU A 90 -16.68 11.45 -4.90
C GLU A 90 -15.37 10.64 -4.88
N GLU A 91 -14.19 11.27 -4.87
CA GLU A 91 -12.92 10.57 -4.69
C GLU A 91 -12.83 9.85 -3.34
N TYR A 92 -13.17 10.52 -2.23
CA TYR A 92 -13.18 9.87 -0.90
C TYR A 92 -14.18 8.71 -0.84
N ARG A 93 -15.33 8.88 -1.49
CA ARG A 93 -16.34 7.83 -1.61
C ARG A 93 -15.83 6.63 -2.40
N GLU A 94 -15.12 6.87 -3.50
CA GLU A 94 -14.52 5.81 -4.33
C GLU A 94 -13.56 4.95 -3.49
N ILE A 95 -12.64 5.58 -2.75
CA ILE A 95 -11.70 4.88 -1.86
C ILE A 95 -12.46 4.03 -0.84
N GLY A 96 -13.51 4.59 -0.23
CA GLY A 96 -14.35 3.90 0.75
C GLY A 96 -15.08 2.67 0.19
N MET A 97 -15.36 2.65 -1.11
CA MET A 97 -16.06 1.56 -1.79
C MET A 97 -15.14 0.41 -2.22
N ARG A 98 -13.82 0.61 -2.33
CA ARG A 98 -12.86 -0.42 -2.83
C ARG A 98 -12.88 -1.73 -2.05
N LEU A 99 -13.11 -1.66 -0.73
CA LEU A 99 -13.13 -2.85 0.14
C LEU A 99 -14.52 -3.50 0.27
N LYS A 100 -15.55 -2.97 -0.39
CA LYS A 100 -16.94 -3.45 -0.24
C LYS A 100 -17.15 -4.86 -0.81
N GLY A 101 -16.25 -5.34 -1.67
CA GLY A 101 -16.30 -6.69 -2.26
C GLY A 101 -15.75 -7.81 -1.38
N TYR A 102 -15.09 -7.49 -0.26
CA TYR A 102 -14.47 -8.47 0.63
C TYR A 102 -15.35 -8.78 1.84
N PRO A 103 -15.20 -9.97 2.47
CA PRO A 103 -15.90 -10.29 3.71
C PRO A 103 -15.64 -9.23 4.79
N GLU A 104 -16.71 -8.69 5.39
CA GLU A 104 -16.59 -7.59 6.37
C GLU A 104 -15.76 -7.98 7.61
N GLU A 105 -15.81 -9.25 8.01
CA GLU A 105 -15.05 -9.76 9.14
C GLU A 105 -13.55 -9.68 8.89
N ASP A 106 -13.11 -10.05 7.69
CA ASP A 106 -11.69 -10.07 7.31
C ASP A 106 -11.18 -8.65 7.09
N VAL A 107 -11.99 -7.78 6.49
CA VAL A 107 -11.68 -6.33 6.41
C VAL A 107 -11.53 -5.74 7.80
N ARG A 108 -12.40 -6.12 8.75
CA ARG A 108 -12.33 -5.63 10.14
C ARG A 108 -11.09 -6.15 10.85
N LYS A 109 -10.71 -7.42 10.67
CA LYS A 109 -9.48 -8.00 11.22
C LYS A 109 -8.25 -7.30 10.63
N ALA A 110 -8.17 -7.15 9.31
CA ALA A 110 -7.08 -6.46 8.62
C ALA A 110 -6.95 -5.00 9.12
N ARG A 111 -8.06 -4.25 9.23
CA ARG A 111 -8.05 -2.88 9.79
C ARG A 111 -7.52 -2.82 11.22
N LYS A 112 -7.87 -3.81 12.06
CA LYS A 112 -7.36 -3.91 13.43
C LYS A 112 -5.85 -4.21 13.43
N LEU A 113 -5.40 -5.12 12.58
CA LEU A 113 -3.98 -5.47 12.47
C LEU A 113 -3.15 -4.28 11.99
N VAL A 114 -3.56 -3.57 10.92
CA VAL A 114 -2.88 -2.34 10.47
C VAL A 114 -2.82 -1.30 11.58
N SER A 115 -3.92 -1.08 12.30
CA SER A 115 -3.90 -0.15 13.44
C SER A 115 -2.98 -0.61 14.58
N SER A 116 -2.87 -1.92 14.81
CA SER A 116 -1.94 -2.48 15.80
C SER A 116 -0.49 -2.25 15.39
N LEU A 117 -0.16 -2.50 14.12
CA LEU A 117 1.19 -2.32 13.56
C LEU A 117 1.63 -0.86 13.64
N ILE A 118 0.77 0.07 13.21
CA ILE A 118 1.04 1.52 13.29
C ILE A 118 1.28 1.94 14.76
N ARG A 119 0.51 1.38 15.70
CA ARG A 119 0.66 1.67 17.13
C ARG A 119 1.93 1.08 17.75
N ALA A 120 2.46 0.00 17.17
CA ALA A 120 3.63 -0.70 17.68
C ALA A 120 4.93 0.11 17.53
N ALA A 121 4.99 1.04 16.57
CA ALA A 121 6.11 1.93 16.31
C ALA A 121 7.47 1.20 16.25
N GLU A 122 8.21 1.14 17.35
CA GLU A 122 9.54 0.49 17.43
C GLU A 122 9.46 -1.04 17.31
N GLU A 123 8.38 -1.66 17.80
CA GLU A 123 8.18 -3.13 17.77
C GLU A 123 7.45 -3.59 16.48
N VAL A 124 7.37 -2.73 15.45
CA VAL A 124 6.60 -3.04 14.25
C VAL A 124 7.19 -4.22 13.48
N GLU A 125 8.51 -4.36 13.44
CA GLU A 125 9.20 -5.44 12.74
C GLU A 125 8.88 -6.81 13.36
N GLU A 126 9.05 -6.93 14.69
CA GLU A 126 8.73 -8.17 15.42
C GLU A 126 7.25 -8.55 15.24
N LYS A 127 6.33 -7.58 15.29
CA LYS A 127 4.90 -7.87 15.06
C LYS A 127 4.57 -8.27 13.63
N ILE A 128 5.31 -7.76 12.64
CA ILE A 128 5.15 -8.20 11.25
C ILE A 128 5.59 -9.66 11.14
N GLU A 129 6.73 -10.03 11.73
CA GLU A 129 7.21 -11.42 11.74
C GLU A 129 6.23 -12.36 12.46
N GLU A 130 5.75 -12.01 13.66
CA GLU A 130 4.74 -12.79 14.38
C GLU A 130 3.42 -12.93 13.59
N ALA A 131 2.98 -11.86 12.93
CA ALA A 131 1.78 -11.89 12.09
C ALA A 131 1.99 -12.77 10.85
N ALA A 132 3.20 -12.80 10.30
CA ALA A 132 3.59 -13.69 9.21
C ALA A 132 3.57 -15.15 9.67
N GLU A 133 4.08 -15.45 10.86
CA GLU A 133 4.05 -16.79 11.46
C GLU A 133 2.63 -17.30 11.69
N ARG A 134 1.73 -16.41 12.11
CA ARG A 134 0.29 -16.71 12.26
C ARG A 134 -0.47 -16.81 10.93
N GLY A 135 0.14 -16.41 9.80
CA GLY A 135 -0.53 -16.36 8.50
C GLY A 135 -1.58 -15.25 8.39
N GLU A 136 -1.45 -14.18 9.17
CA GLU A 136 -2.39 -13.05 9.17
C GLU A 136 -2.03 -11.97 8.15
N LEU A 137 -0.79 -11.96 7.65
CA LEU A 137 -0.36 -11.10 6.55
C LEU A 137 -0.96 -11.59 5.24
N THR A 138 -2.02 -10.92 4.80
CA THR A 138 -2.77 -11.26 3.58
C THR A 138 -2.75 -10.08 2.60
N GLU A 139 -3.06 -10.33 1.33
CA GLU A 139 -3.21 -9.27 0.33
C GLU A 139 -4.26 -8.21 0.75
N LEU A 140 -5.30 -8.63 1.48
CA LEU A 140 -6.30 -7.70 2.04
C LEU A 140 -5.67 -6.67 2.99
N LEU A 141 -4.63 -7.05 3.72
CA LEU A 141 -3.89 -6.14 4.60
C LEU A 141 -3.18 -5.05 3.78
N LEU A 142 -2.52 -5.42 2.68
CA LEU A 142 -1.91 -4.48 1.74
C LEU A 142 -2.94 -3.50 1.17
N MET A 143 -4.14 -3.99 0.81
CA MET A 143 -5.23 -3.13 0.33
C MET A 143 -5.73 -2.15 1.40
N VAL A 144 -5.77 -2.56 2.67
CA VAL A 144 -6.13 -1.67 3.78
C VAL A 144 -5.05 -0.61 4.01
N ILE A 145 -3.77 -0.98 3.96
CA ILE A 145 -2.65 -0.03 4.08
C ILE A 145 -2.69 0.95 2.89
N TRP A 146 -2.88 0.45 1.68
CA TRP A 146 -2.96 1.25 0.47
C TRP A 146 -4.11 2.27 0.50
N ASN A 147 -5.30 1.87 0.97
CA ASN A 147 -6.39 2.82 1.15
C ASN A 147 -6.07 3.91 2.18
N ARG A 148 -5.36 3.59 3.27
CA ARG A 148 -4.91 4.62 4.23
C ARG A 148 -3.84 5.53 3.63
N LEU A 149 -2.94 4.99 2.81
CA LEU A 149 -1.92 5.74 2.10
C LEU A 149 -2.55 6.73 1.11
N ASP A 150 -3.58 6.29 0.38
CA ASP A 150 -4.34 7.12 -0.57
C ASP A 150 -5.12 8.25 0.12
N LEU A 151 -5.60 8.03 1.35
CA LEU A 151 -6.21 9.08 2.17
C LEU A 151 -5.15 10.08 2.65
N ALA A 152 -4.04 9.59 3.22
CA ALA A 152 -2.94 10.43 3.69
C ALA A 152 -2.34 11.31 2.58
N ARG A 153 -2.28 10.80 1.34
CA ARG A 153 -1.84 11.57 0.16
C ARG A 153 -2.80 12.72 -0.18
N ARG A 154 -4.10 12.51 -0.04
CA ARG A 154 -5.13 13.55 -0.30
C ARG A 154 -5.16 14.60 0.80
N ASP A 155 -4.90 14.19 2.03
CA ASP A 155 -4.85 15.07 3.20
C ASP A 155 -3.49 15.80 3.35
N ASP A 156 -2.55 15.64 2.40
CA ASP A 156 -1.16 16.17 2.39
C ASP A 156 -0.35 15.82 3.67
N GLU A 157 -0.62 14.65 4.27
CA GLU A 157 0.06 14.17 5.47
C GLU A 157 1.38 13.46 5.12
N LYS A 158 2.42 14.22 4.76
CA LYS A 158 3.71 13.70 4.28
C LYS A 158 4.37 12.66 5.21
N ASP A 159 4.25 12.84 6.52
CA ASP A 159 4.82 11.90 7.50
C ASP A 159 4.05 10.58 7.54
N ALA A 160 2.72 10.64 7.46
CA ALA A 160 1.88 9.46 7.37
C ALA A 160 2.10 8.72 6.06
N VAL A 161 2.23 9.45 4.94
CA VAL A 161 2.54 8.87 3.63
C VAL A 161 3.85 8.09 3.67
N ARG A 162 4.94 8.68 4.21
CA ARG A 162 6.24 7.98 4.32
C ARG A 162 6.15 6.74 5.20
N SER A 163 5.51 6.86 6.37
CA SER A 163 5.41 5.75 7.33
C SER A 163 4.55 4.60 6.79
N LEU A 164 3.44 4.91 6.12
CA LEU A 164 2.56 3.92 5.51
C LEU A 164 3.19 3.26 4.29
N ASP A 165 3.99 3.98 3.49
CA ASP A 165 4.73 3.42 2.36
C ASP A 165 5.78 2.41 2.83
N LEU A 166 6.55 2.75 3.87
CA LEU A 166 7.50 1.83 4.50
C LEU A 166 6.79 0.58 5.05
N LEU A 167 5.66 0.76 5.75
CA LEU A 167 4.87 -0.35 6.27
C LEU A 167 4.32 -1.23 5.13
N TYR A 168 3.80 -0.62 4.06
CA TYR A 168 3.32 -1.33 2.88
C TYR A 168 4.43 -2.21 2.29
N ARG A 169 5.61 -1.62 2.03
CA ARG A 169 6.75 -2.32 1.46
C ARG A 169 7.23 -3.46 2.34
N ARG A 170 7.32 -3.23 3.65
CA ARG A 170 7.78 -4.26 4.59
C ARG A 170 6.81 -5.43 4.71
N VAL A 171 5.51 -5.16 4.71
CA VAL A 171 4.47 -6.20 4.71
C VAL A 171 4.46 -6.95 3.37
N GLU A 172 4.59 -6.24 2.25
CA GLU A 172 4.67 -6.82 0.90
C GLU A 172 5.86 -7.78 0.79
N THR A 173 7.04 -7.38 1.26
CA THR A 173 8.21 -8.26 1.25
C THR A 173 8.06 -9.48 2.14
N GLU A 174 7.39 -9.35 3.29
CA GLU A 174 7.15 -10.50 4.17
C GLU A 174 6.17 -11.51 3.54
N ILE A 175 5.11 -11.02 2.88
CA ILE A 175 4.18 -11.87 2.13
C ILE A 175 4.93 -12.61 1.01
N LEU A 176 5.71 -11.88 0.20
CA LEU A 176 6.50 -12.48 -0.87
C LEU A 176 7.52 -13.50 -0.35
N LYS A 177 8.16 -13.24 0.80
CA LYS A 177 9.09 -14.18 1.44
C LYS A 177 8.42 -15.50 1.84
N ARG A 178 7.16 -15.45 2.29
CA ARG A 178 6.38 -16.63 2.66
C ARG A 178 5.88 -17.39 1.44
N GLU A 179 5.44 -16.68 0.42
CA GLU A 179 4.94 -17.26 -0.83
C GLU A 179 6.07 -17.81 -1.72
N ALA A 180 7.30 -17.31 -1.56
CA ALA A 180 8.46 -17.79 -2.30
C ALA A 180 8.69 -19.29 -2.13
N SER A 181 9.10 -19.95 -3.22
CA SER A 181 9.49 -21.36 -3.19
C SER A 181 10.70 -21.57 -2.25
N PRO A 182 10.87 -22.78 -1.68
CA PRO A 182 12.04 -23.07 -0.84
C PRO A 182 13.37 -22.78 -1.56
N ALA A 183 13.44 -23.00 -2.88
CA ALA A 183 14.61 -22.68 -3.68
C ALA A 183 14.90 -21.18 -3.73
N MET A 184 13.87 -20.35 -3.96
CA MET A 184 14.02 -18.90 -3.98
C MET A 184 14.38 -18.32 -2.61
N ARG A 185 13.84 -18.89 -1.52
CA ARG A 185 14.24 -18.51 -0.15
C ARG A 185 15.72 -18.81 0.09
N LEU A 186 16.17 -20.02 -0.24
CA LEU A 186 17.58 -20.39 -0.11
C LEU A 186 18.47 -19.46 -0.96
N LEU A 187 18.08 -19.18 -2.21
CA LEU A 187 18.84 -18.26 -3.07
C LEU A 187 18.97 -16.87 -2.43
N ASN A 188 17.87 -16.32 -1.91
CA ASN A 188 17.87 -15.03 -1.24
C ASN A 188 18.78 -15.05 0.00
N ASP A 189 18.72 -16.09 0.82
CA ASP A 189 19.57 -16.23 2.01
C ASP A 189 21.05 -16.32 1.62
N LEU A 190 21.39 -17.10 0.58
CA LEU A 190 22.75 -17.21 0.05
C LEU A 190 23.29 -15.87 -0.47
N LEU A 191 22.48 -15.09 -1.18
CA LEU A 191 22.86 -13.77 -1.66
C LEU A 191 23.05 -12.76 -0.51
N ASN A 192 22.20 -12.82 0.51
CA ASN A 192 22.28 -11.93 1.67
C ASN A 192 23.49 -12.19 2.57
N MET A 193 24.11 -13.37 2.49
CA MET A 193 25.39 -13.65 3.15
C MET A 193 26.59 -12.95 2.48
N HIS A 194 26.43 -12.34 1.31
CA HIS A 194 27.55 -11.68 0.63
C HIS A 194 27.83 -10.30 1.24
N ASP A 195 28.95 -10.18 1.96
CA ASP A 195 29.41 -8.91 2.57
C ASP A 195 29.91 -7.86 1.54
N GLY A 196 29.87 -8.15 0.24
CA GLY A 196 30.26 -7.22 -0.83
C GLY A 196 31.73 -7.28 -1.26
N PHE A 197 32.60 -7.94 -0.49
CA PHE A 197 34.06 -7.90 -0.70
C PHE A 197 34.73 -9.26 -0.96
N ASP A 198 34.39 -10.32 -0.22
CA ASP A 198 35.06 -11.62 -0.32
C ASP A 198 34.19 -12.67 -1.05
N ASN A 199 34.41 -12.82 -2.36
CA ASN A 199 33.68 -13.82 -3.15
C ASN A 199 34.10 -15.25 -2.81
N GLU A 200 35.37 -15.51 -2.47
CA GLU A 200 35.84 -16.88 -2.21
C GLU A 200 35.40 -17.37 -0.84
N GLY A 201 35.49 -16.53 0.19
CA GLY A 201 34.94 -16.79 1.52
C GLY A 201 33.44 -17.03 1.46
N TRP A 202 32.71 -16.14 0.80
CA TRP A 202 31.27 -16.27 0.59
C TRP A 202 30.88 -17.58 -0.11
N LEU A 203 31.55 -17.99 -1.18
CA LEU A 203 31.25 -19.25 -1.86
C LEU A 203 31.50 -20.48 -0.97
N LYS A 204 32.48 -20.44 -0.07
CA LYS A 204 32.73 -21.51 0.90
C LYS A 204 31.62 -21.60 1.95
N GLU A 205 31.14 -20.46 2.43
CA GLU A 205 30.00 -20.39 3.35
C GLU A 205 28.71 -20.85 2.68
N CYS A 206 28.47 -20.41 1.45
CA CYS A 206 27.36 -20.89 0.62
C CYS A 206 27.42 -22.40 0.42
N LYS A 207 28.60 -22.96 0.14
CA LYS A 207 28.78 -24.42 0.00
C LYS A 207 28.36 -25.15 1.27
N LYS A 208 28.81 -24.65 2.44
CA LYS A 208 28.46 -25.23 3.73
C LYS A 208 26.95 -25.18 3.96
N HIS A 209 26.32 -24.04 3.72
CA HIS A 209 24.87 -23.88 3.85
C HIS A 209 24.07 -24.78 2.91
N MET A 210 24.51 -24.92 1.65
CA MET A 210 23.89 -25.83 0.68
C MET A 210 23.99 -27.30 1.12
N VAL A 211 25.15 -27.72 1.64
CA VAL A 211 25.35 -29.07 2.20
C VAL A 211 24.45 -29.29 3.42
N GLU A 212 24.25 -28.29 4.28
CA GLU A 212 23.35 -28.43 5.43
C GLU A 212 21.86 -28.46 5.03
N THR A 213 21.50 -27.81 3.91
CA THR A 213 20.11 -27.65 3.46
C THR A 213 19.62 -28.81 2.59
N PHE A 214 20.43 -29.27 1.64
CA PHE A 214 20.01 -30.34 0.73
C PHE A 214 20.04 -31.71 1.45
N PRO A 215 19.15 -32.65 1.11
CA PRO A 215 19.31 -34.03 1.52
C PRO A 215 20.47 -34.67 0.75
N ARG A 216 21.16 -35.62 1.37
CA ARG A 216 22.19 -36.42 0.69
C ARG A 216 21.55 -37.27 -0.41
N GLU A 217 22.06 -37.16 -1.63
CA GLU A 217 21.54 -37.86 -2.82
C GLU A 217 21.95 -39.35 -2.90
N ASP A 218 22.11 -40.02 -1.76
CA ASP A 218 22.39 -41.45 -1.72
C ASP A 218 21.08 -42.25 -1.89
N PRO A 219 21.04 -43.32 -2.71
CA PRO A 219 19.81 -44.09 -2.96
C PRO A 219 19.11 -44.60 -1.69
N PHE A 220 19.87 -44.89 -0.63
CA PHE A 220 19.30 -45.29 0.65
C PHE A 220 18.78 -44.08 1.43
N SER A 221 19.44 -42.92 1.35
CA SER A 221 18.98 -41.69 2.03
C SER A 221 17.68 -41.11 1.46
N ILE A 222 17.40 -41.31 0.16
CA ILE A 222 16.16 -40.84 -0.49
C ILE A 222 14.99 -41.82 -0.25
N LEU A 223 15.27 -43.13 -0.24
CA LEU A 223 14.22 -44.17 -0.18
C LEU A 223 13.87 -44.60 1.24
N VAL A 224 14.76 -44.38 2.21
CA VAL A 224 14.59 -44.86 3.58
C VAL A 224 13.91 -43.79 4.44
N PRO A 225 12.75 -44.10 5.05
CA PRO A 225 12.08 -43.21 5.98
C PRO A 225 12.98 -42.77 7.13
N ALA A 226 12.84 -41.51 7.58
CA ALA A 226 13.54 -41.02 8.75
C ALA A 226 13.28 -41.92 9.98
N GLY A 227 14.35 -42.43 10.59
CA GLY A 227 14.29 -43.32 11.77
C GLY A 227 14.28 -44.82 11.47
N PHE A 228 14.46 -45.22 10.21
CA PHE A 228 14.69 -46.63 9.85
C PHE A 228 16.18 -46.97 9.95
N ASP A 229 16.51 -47.90 10.85
CA ASP A 229 17.86 -48.46 11.03
C ASP A 229 18.12 -49.47 9.89
N LEU A 230 19.00 -49.09 8.96
CA LEU A 230 19.41 -49.92 7.81
C LEU A 230 20.11 -51.22 8.24
N ASP A 231 20.86 -51.20 9.34
CA ASP A 231 21.63 -52.36 9.80
C ASP A 231 20.72 -53.37 10.50
N LYS A 232 19.76 -52.87 11.30
CA LYS A 232 18.83 -53.71 12.07
C LYS A 232 17.51 -53.99 11.36
N HIS A 233 17.24 -53.33 10.24
CA HIS A 233 15.98 -53.41 9.49
C HIS A 233 14.75 -53.06 10.35
N GLU A 234 14.93 -52.16 11.31
CA GLU A 234 13.90 -51.76 12.26
C GLU A 234 13.55 -50.28 12.06
N GLY A 235 12.26 -49.97 12.02
CA GLY A 235 11.78 -48.60 12.02
C GLY A 235 10.46 -48.43 11.27
N PRO A 236 9.83 -47.25 11.40
CA PRO A 236 8.60 -46.95 10.70
C PRO A 236 8.86 -46.92 9.18
N LEU A 237 8.19 -47.81 8.43
CA LEU A 237 8.25 -47.85 6.96
C LEU A 237 7.54 -46.68 6.28
N ARG A 238 6.93 -45.79 7.06
CA ARG A 238 6.19 -44.64 6.55
C ARG A 238 7.04 -43.39 6.76
N PRO A 239 7.39 -42.66 5.68
CA PRO A 239 8.03 -41.36 5.84
C PRO A 239 7.14 -40.46 6.70
N PRO A 240 7.72 -39.62 7.57
CA PRO A 240 6.98 -38.54 8.23
C PRO A 240 6.31 -37.68 7.14
N LEU A 241 5.04 -37.34 7.32
CA LEU A 241 4.30 -36.45 6.41
C LEU A 241 4.94 -35.06 6.27
N GLU A 242 5.87 -34.70 7.16
CA GLU A 242 6.63 -33.45 7.15
C GLU A 242 7.81 -33.45 6.15
N ALA A 243 8.16 -34.61 5.57
CA ALA A 243 9.26 -34.74 4.59
C ALA A 243 8.96 -34.12 3.22
N ASP A 244 7.71 -33.72 2.95
CA ASP A 244 7.29 -33.08 1.69
C ASP A 244 7.87 -31.66 1.50
N ASN A 245 8.54 -31.10 2.52
CA ASN A 245 9.19 -29.79 2.46
C ASN A 245 10.71 -29.84 2.21
N ALA A 246 11.29 -31.02 1.97
CA ALA A 246 12.72 -31.14 1.71
C ALA A 246 13.07 -30.57 0.32
N LEU A 247 13.83 -29.47 0.29
CA LEU A 247 14.31 -28.88 -0.95
C LEU A 247 15.36 -29.80 -1.58
N LEU A 248 15.04 -30.37 -2.75
CA LEU A 248 16.01 -31.14 -3.52
C LEU A 248 16.94 -30.19 -4.28
N ARG A 249 18.21 -30.57 -4.39
CA ARG A 249 19.21 -29.84 -5.16
C ARG A 249 18.80 -29.68 -6.63
N VAL A 250 18.17 -30.70 -7.21
CA VAL A 250 17.65 -30.66 -8.59
C VAL A 250 16.55 -29.62 -8.76
N ASP A 251 15.66 -29.47 -7.77
CA ASP A 251 14.60 -28.46 -7.81
C ASP A 251 15.18 -27.05 -7.69
N PHE A 252 16.17 -26.86 -6.80
CA PHE A 252 16.92 -25.61 -6.70
C PHE A 252 17.59 -25.24 -8.03
N VAL A 253 18.36 -26.15 -8.63
CA VAL A 253 19.06 -25.90 -9.90
C VAL A 253 18.07 -25.57 -11.01
N ARG A 254 16.96 -26.30 -11.12
CA ARG A 254 15.94 -26.08 -12.16
C ARG A 254 15.27 -24.71 -12.01
N GLU A 255 14.86 -24.34 -10.80
CA GLU A 255 14.17 -23.07 -10.56
C GLU A 255 15.11 -21.87 -10.71
N VAL A 256 16.35 -21.96 -10.23
CA VAL A 256 17.34 -20.89 -10.36
C VAL A 256 17.80 -20.72 -11.81
N ASP A 257 17.96 -21.81 -12.57
CA ASP A 257 18.26 -21.72 -14.01
C ASP A 257 17.11 -21.08 -14.79
N ALA A 258 15.85 -21.43 -14.49
CA ALA A 258 14.69 -20.78 -15.09
C ALA A 258 14.66 -19.27 -14.81
N LEU A 259 14.91 -18.86 -13.56
CA LEU A 259 15.02 -17.45 -13.18
C LEU A 259 16.13 -16.73 -13.97
N LEU A 260 17.31 -17.34 -14.10
CA LEU A 260 18.41 -16.76 -14.86
C LEU A 260 18.06 -16.57 -16.35
N GLN A 261 17.32 -17.51 -16.93
CA GLN A 261 16.84 -17.40 -18.32
C GLN A 261 15.87 -16.22 -18.49
N GLU A 262 14.93 -16.04 -17.55
CA GLU A 262 13.98 -14.91 -17.55
C GLU A 262 14.71 -13.56 -17.42
N VAL A 263 15.64 -13.45 -16.46
CA VAL A 263 16.39 -12.21 -16.21
C VAL A 263 17.28 -11.84 -17.42
N ARG A 264 17.92 -12.82 -18.06
CA ARG A 264 18.72 -12.58 -19.27
C ARG A 264 17.86 -12.11 -20.43
N TYR A 265 16.68 -12.70 -20.62
CA TYR A 265 15.74 -12.28 -21.65
C TYR A 265 15.30 -10.82 -21.48
N GLU A 266 14.98 -10.39 -20.26
CA GLU A 266 14.64 -8.98 -19.97
C GLU A 266 15.82 -8.03 -20.21
N GLN A 267 17.05 -8.48 -19.92
CA GLN A 267 18.25 -7.69 -20.12
C GLN A 267 18.52 -7.42 -21.61
N ASP A 268 18.35 -8.43 -22.45
CA ASP A 268 18.53 -8.29 -23.90
C ASP A 268 17.50 -7.33 -24.52
N LEU A 269 16.29 -7.27 -23.96
CA LEU A 269 15.24 -6.34 -24.38
C LEU A 269 15.57 -4.87 -24.06
N LEU A 270 16.34 -4.62 -22.99
CA LEU A 270 16.62 -3.29 -22.44
C LEU A 270 17.98 -2.71 -22.86
N GLN A 271 18.67 -3.32 -23.83
CA GLN A 271 19.97 -2.82 -24.27
C GLN A 271 19.85 -1.41 -24.89
N SER A 272 20.79 -0.54 -24.47
CA SER A 272 21.22 0.75 -25.06
C SER A 272 20.73 2.06 -24.40
N ALA A 273 21.43 2.47 -23.34
CA ALA A 273 21.66 3.89 -23.04
C ALA A 273 23.15 4.18 -23.22
N GLN A 274 23.50 4.86 -24.31
CA GLN A 274 24.90 5.10 -24.73
C GLN A 274 25.27 6.57 -24.61
N GLY A 275 24.76 7.23 -23.56
CA GLY A 275 25.03 8.63 -23.24
C GLY A 275 26.03 8.81 -22.10
N LEU A 276 26.59 10.02 -22.02
CA LEU A 276 27.42 10.48 -20.89
C LEU A 276 26.66 11.40 -19.93
N ASP A 277 25.36 11.60 -20.17
CA ASP A 277 24.47 12.33 -19.28
C ASP A 277 24.27 11.59 -17.95
N ALA A 278 23.86 12.32 -16.92
CA ALA A 278 23.70 11.78 -15.57
C ALA A 278 22.71 10.60 -15.53
N GLU A 279 21.65 10.63 -16.36
CA GLU A 279 20.65 9.57 -16.44
C GLU A 279 21.22 8.31 -17.13
N SER A 280 22.00 8.47 -18.20
CA SER A 280 22.75 7.38 -18.83
C SER A 280 23.82 6.77 -17.92
N VAL A 281 24.52 7.59 -17.12
CA VAL A 281 25.48 7.08 -16.13
C VAL A 281 24.77 6.29 -15.03
N ALA A 282 23.64 6.80 -14.52
CA ALA A 282 22.86 6.10 -13.50
C ALA A 282 22.29 4.77 -14.01
N SER A 283 21.73 4.75 -15.22
CA SER A 283 21.23 3.52 -15.85
C SER A 283 22.35 2.51 -16.11
N ARG A 284 23.53 2.95 -16.55
CA ARG A 284 24.70 2.08 -16.70
C ARG A 284 25.17 1.49 -15.37
N LEU A 285 25.24 2.28 -14.31
CA LEU A 285 25.60 1.77 -12.98
C LEU A 285 24.58 0.74 -12.48
N LYS A 286 23.28 1.01 -12.64
CA LYS A 286 22.21 0.06 -12.33
C LYS A 286 22.34 -1.23 -13.14
N GLN A 287 22.71 -1.14 -14.42
CA GLN A 287 22.95 -2.31 -15.25
C GLN A 287 24.18 -3.11 -14.80
N GLN A 288 25.27 -2.44 -14.40
CA GLN A 288 26.46 -3.10 -13.86
C GLN A 288 26.17 -3.83 -12.55
N GLU A 289 25.39 -3.23 -11.65
CA GLU A 289 24.95 -3.87 -10.41
C GLU A 289 24.10 -5.12 -10.71
N LYS A 290 23.13 -5.02 -11.62
CA LYS A 290 22.36 -6.18 -12.09
C LYS A 290 23.25 -7.28 -12.66
N GLN A 291 24.22 -6.93 -13.51
CA GLN A 291 25.17 -7.90 -14.07
C GLN A 291 26.01 -8.57 -12.97
N ARG A 292 26.42 -7.83 -11.95
CA ARG A 292 27.15 -8.39 -10.81
C ARG A 292 26.29 -9.43 -10.08
N THR A 293 25.03 -9.11 -9.81
CA THR A 293 24.10 -10.06 -9.17
C THR A 293 23.86 -11.29 -10.05
N ILE A 294 23.71 -11.13 -11.36
CA ILE A 294 23.59 -12.27 -12.29
C ILE A 294 24.79 -13.20 -12.19
N HIS A 295 26.02 -12.67 -12.23
CA HIS A 295 27.23 -13.48 -12.07
C HIS A 295 27.31 -14.17 -10.69
N GLN A 296 26.82 -13.53 -9.62
CA GLN A 296 26.73 -14.16 -8.31
C GLN A 296 25.77 -15.36 -8.33
N VAL A 297 24.59 -15.20 -8.94
CA VAL A 297 23.61 -16.30 -9.07
C VAL A 297 24.16 -17.43 -9.93
N GLU A 298 24.86 -17.12 -11.03
CA GLU A 298 25.55 -18.12 -11.86
C GLU A 298 26.60 -18.91 -11.05
N ALA A 299 27.42 -18.23 -10.25
CA ALA A 299 28.40 -18.89 -9.40
C ALA A 299 27.74 -19.81 -8.34
N LEU A 300 26.60 -19.41 -7.78
CA LEU A 300 25.82 -20.26 -6.88
C LEU A 300 25.22 -21.48 -7.60
N LEU A 301 24.74 -21.30 -8.83
CA LEU A 301 24.22 -22.39 -9.65
C LEU A 301 25.32 -23.41 -9.98
N ASP A 302 26.48 -22.94 -10.42
CA ASP A 302 27.65 -23.79 -10.69
C ASP A 302 28.11 -24.53 -9.44
N LEU A 303 28.09 -23.86 -8.29
CA LEU A 303 28.40 -24.48 -7.00
C LEU A 303 27.40 -25.59 -6.64
N ALA A 304 26.10 -25.36 -6.84
CA ALA A 304 25.05 -26.33 -6.57
C ALA A 304 25.14 -27.55 -7.53
N ILE A 305 25.50 -27.33 -8.79
CA ILE A 305 25.70 -28.42 -9.77
C ILE A 305 26.87 -29.31 -9.35
N ASN A 306 27.98 -28.69 -8.93
CA ASN A 306 29.23 -29.37 -8.59
C ASN A 306 29.38 -29.65 -7.08
N LEU A 307 28.27 -29.63 -6.33
CA LEU A 307 28.29 -29.79 -4.89
C LEU A 307 28.80 -31.18 -4.50
N GLN A 308 29.73 -31.21 -3.54
CA GLN A 308 30.28 -32.44 -2.97
C GLN A 308 30.07 -32.45 -1.47
N TRP A 309 29.62 -33.61 -0.98
CA TRP A 309 29.29 -33.93 0.41
C TRP A 309 30.51 -34.26 1.27
#